data_AF-J7GVB6-F1
#
_entry.id   AF-J7GVB6-F1
#
_cell.length_a   1.000
_cell.length_b   1.000
_cell.length_c   1.000
_cell.angle_alpha   90.00
_cell.angle_beta   90.00
_cell.angle_gamma   90.00
#
_symmetry.space_group_name_H-M   'P 1'
#
loop_
_entity.id
_entity.type
_entity.pdbx_description
1 polymer ?
#
loop_
_entity_poly.entity_id
_entity_poly.type
_entity_poly.pdbx_seq_one_letter_code
_entity_poly.pdbx_strand_id
1 'polypeptide(L)'
;GAKANILVSGNEIRQFATFLMEKLNITRQGSSRDEEYIVVFSRSVNRLILNEAELILTLAQEFQMKVITVSLEEHSFSDIIQAISGASILVSMHGAQLVTSLFLPRGAVVVELFPYGVNPDHYTPYKTLASLPGMDLQYVAWRNIFEENSVTFPERSWEQGGIAHLEKKEQERIMKSKEVPRHLCCRNPEWLFRIYQDTKVDLSSLLAALRQTLKPKSNLKRTKPASTVHPGKVREPKCQTSVQTTSEAKMTVSWLIPWNLKYLKVRDVTYEVWIQ
;
A
#
# COMPACT_ATOMS: atom_id res chain seq x y z
N GLY A 1 -25.95 1.04 -0.35
CA GLY A 1 -25.01 2.02 -0.92
C GLY A 1 -23.73 2.05 -0.11
N ALA A 2 -22.60 2.43 -0.72
CA ALA A 2 -21.33 2.62 -0.01
C ALA A 2 -21.55 3.45 1.26
N LYS A 3 -21.11 2.95 2.42
CA LYS A 3 -21.24 3.67 3.69
C LYS A 3 -20.35 4.92 3.61
N ALA A 4 -20.96 6.08 3.36
CA ALA A 4 -20.30 7.37 3.16
C ALA A 4 -19.51 7.89 4.39
N ASN A 5 -19.52 7.19 5.53
CA ASN A 5 -19.05 7.74 6.81
C ASN A 5 -17.92 6.93 7.49
N ILE A 6 -17.30 5.95 6.83
CA ILE A 6 -16.07 5.37 7.37
C ILE A 6 -14.88 6.16 6.81
N LEU A 7 -14.57 7.28 7.47
CA LEU A 7 -13.33 8.01 7.26
C LEU A 7 -12.19 7.19 7.88
N VAL A 8 -11.69 6.18 7.16
CA VAL A 8 -10.40 5.59 7.54
C VAL A 8 -9.35 6.66 7.28
N SER A 9 -8.72 7.15 8.35
CA SER A 9 -7.56 8.03 8.24
C SER A 9 -6.28 7.20 8.23
N GLY A 10 -5.16 7.85 7.91
CA GLY A 10 -3.85 7.26 8.10
C GLY A 10 -3.57 6.87 9.56
N ASN A 11 -4.26 7.47 10.54
CA ASN A 11 -4.04 7.14 11.94
C ASN A 11 -4.44 5.70 12.27
N GLU A 12 -5.59 5.21 11.77
CA GLU A 12 -6.00 3.82 11.98
C GLU A 12 -5.01 2.85 11.34
N ILE A 13 -4.52 3.17 10.14
CA ILE A 13 -3.49 2.37 9.45
C ILE A 13 -2.19 2.33 10.26
N ARG A 14 -1.76 3.47 10.81
CA ARG A 14 -0.58 3.58 11.67
C ARG A 14 -0.73 2.77 12.95
N GLN A 15 -1.90 2.79 13.57
CA GLN A 15 -2.17 1.96 14.75
C GLN A 15 -2.14 0.48 14.44
N PHE A 16 -2.74 0.06 13.31
CA PHE A 16 -2.65 -1.31 12.84
C PHE A 16 -1.20 -1.73 12.59
N ALA A 17 -0.40 -0.86 11.95
CA ALA A 17 1.03 -1.08 11.72
C ALA A 17 1.78 -1.30 13.05
N THR A 18 1.56 -0.43 14.04
CA THR A 18 2.17 -0.54 15.37
C THR A 18 1.76 -1.83 16.08
N PHE A 19 0.46 -2.14 16.11
CA PHE A 19 -0.03 -3.38 16.69
C PHE A 19 0.62 -4.61 16.05
N LEU A 20 0.75 -4.64 14.72
CA LEU A 20 1.38 -5.77 14.04
C LEU A 20 2.88 -5.87 14.36
N MET A 21 3.60 -4.74 14.37
CA MET A 21 5.01 -4.72 14.75
C MET A 21 5.22 -5.25 16.19
N GLU A 22 4.37 -4.85 17.13
CA GLU A 22 4.40 -5.37 18.51
C GLU A 22 4.19 -6.89 18.55
N LYS A 23 3.26 -7.43 17.76
CA LYS A 23 3.02 -8.88 17.67
C LYS A 23 4.14 -9.65 16.99
N LEU A 24 4.94 -8.99 16.17
CA LEU A 24 6.14 -9.54 15.53
C LEU A 24 7.40 -9.31 16.37
N ASN A 25 7.30 -8.75 17.58
CA ASN A 25 8.43 -8.36 18.43
C ASN A 25 9.41 -7.36 17.75
N ILE A 26 8.91 -6.57 16.82
CA ILE A 26 9.67 -5.56 16.10
C ILE A 26 9.64 -4.28 16.94
N THR A 27 10.81 -3.89 17.44
CA THR A 27 10.99 -2.58 18.07
C THR A 27 11.58 -1.62 17.05
N ARG A 28 10.96 -0.45 16.91
CA ARG A 28 11.60 0.68 16.24
C ARG A 28 12.79 1.07 17.10
N GLN A 29 13.99 0.71 16.66
CA GLN A 29 15.18 1.37 17.19
C GLN A 29 14.97 2.86 16.95
N GLY A 30 14.97 3.64 18.02
CA GLY A 30 14.90 5.10 17.89
C GLY A 30 16.08 5.47 17.04
N SER A 31 15.81 5.90 15.80
CA SER A 31 16.89 6.35 14.93
C SER A 31 17.60 7.46 15.69
N SER A 32 18.85 7.22 16.10
CA SER A 32 19.80 8.31 16.10
C SER A 32 19.65 8.92 14.71
N ARG A 33 19.61 10.25 14.62
CA ARG A 33 19.46 10.95 13.34
C ARG A 33 20.57 10.62 12.32
N ASP A 34 21.51 9.76 12.67
CA ASP A 34 22.80 9.56 12.03
C ASP A 34 22.84 8.39 11.04
N GLU A 35 21.84 7.50 10.99
CA GLU A 35 21.81 6.43 9.97
C GLU A 35 20.49 6.39 9.19
N GLU A 36 20.34 7.31 8.24
CA GLU A 36 19.29 7.23 7.21
C GLU A 36 19.68 6.19 6.15
N TYR A 37 18.72 5.34 5.75
CA TYR A 37 18.94 4.32 4.73
C TYR A 37 17.74 4.15 3.82
N ILE A 38 18.01 3.57 2.65
CA ILE A 38 17.05 3.25 1.60
C ILE A 38 16.83 1.74 1.61
N VAL A 39 15.58 1.30 1.44
CA VAL A 39 15.25 -0.10 1.20
C VAL A 39 14.82 -0.27 -0.25
N VAL A 40 15.40 -1.27 -0.94
CA VAL A 40 15.03 -1.67 -2.30
C VAL A 40 14.45 -3.08 -2.26
N PHE A 41 13.26 -3.27 -2.81
CA PHE A 41 12.72 -4.62 -3.01
C PHE A 41 13.32 -5.26 -4.26
N SER A 42 14.10 -6.32 -4.04
CA SER A 42 14.57 -7.24 -5.09
C SER A 42 13.54 -8.34 -5.34
N ARG A 43 13.60 -8.93 -6.52
CA ARG A 43 12.71 -9.99 -7.02
C ARG A 43 13.52 -10.98 -7.84
N SER A 44 13.25 -12.27 -7.71
CA SER A 44 13.96 -13.33 -8.46
C SER A 44 13.11 -14.05 -9.51
N VAL A 45 11.77 -13.82 -9.53
CA VAL A 45 10.84 -14.58 -10.37
C VAL A 45 10.23 -13.76 -11.51
N ASN A 46 9.67 -12.58 -11.21
CA ASN A 46 9.01 -11.71 -12.18
C ASN A 46 9.10 -10.26 -11.76
N ARG A 47 9.01 -9.34 -12.74
CA ARG A 47 9.20 -7.89 -12.52
C ARG A 47 10.57 -7.59 -11.93
N LEU A 48 11.60 -8.18 -12.52
CA LEU A 48 12.98 -7.94 -12.12
C LEU A 48 13.39 -6.52 -12.51
N ILE A 49 14.21 -5.91 -11.67
CA ILE A 49 14.97 -4.72 -12.03
C ILE A 49 16.27 -5.20 -12.66
N LEU A 50 16.39 -5.11 -13.99
CA LEU A 50 17.49 -5.73 -14.73
C LEU A 50 18.87 -5.14 -14.42
N ASN A 51 18.91 -3.87 -14.01
CA ASN A 51 20.10 -3.13 -13.60
C ASN A 51 20.06 -2.78 -12.09
N GLU A 52 19.61 -3.71 -11.25
CA GLU A 52 19.45 -3.50 -9.80
C GLU A 52 20.74 -3.00 -9.12
N ALA A 53 21.90 -3.56 -9.47
CA ALA A 53 23.18 -3.12 -8.89
C ALA A 53 23.49 -1.64 -9.22
N GLU A 54 23.23 -1.20 -10.45
CA GLU A 54 23.42 0.21 -10.86
C GLU A 54 22.42 1.13 -10.14
N LEU A 55 21.17 0.67 -9.97
CA LEU A 55 20.14 1.39 -9.22
C LEU A 55 20.58 1.59 -7.76
N ILE A 56 21.04 0.53 -7.10
CA ILE A 56 21.52 0.57 -5.71
C ILE A 56 22.66 1.58 -5.57
N LEU A 57 23.68 1.48 -6.43
CA LEU A 57 24.83 2.39 -6.40
C LEU A 57 24.41 3.85 -6.63
N THR A 58 23.52 4.08 -7.58
CA THR A 58 23.03 5.43 -7.91
C THR A 58 22.24 6.04 -6.75
N LEU A 59 21.35 5.27 -6.13
CA LEU A 59 20.58 5.73 -4.96
C LEU A 59 21.49 6.01 -3.77
N ALA A 60 22.48 5.14 -3.51
CA ALA A 60 23.45 5.33 -2.45
C ALA A 60 24.24 6.65 -2.64
N GLN A 61 24.68 6.92 -3.86
CA GLN A 61 25.44 8.12 -4.20
C GLN A 61 24.60 9.39 -4.16
N GLU A 62 23.39 9.37 -4.73
CA GLU A 62 22.50 10.54 -4.79
C GLU A 62 22.11 11.01 -3.38
N PHE A 63 21.75 10.07 -2.51
CA PHE A 63 21.23 10.40 -1.17
C PHE A 63 22.28 10.33 -0.06
N GLN A 64 23.48 9.84 -0.35
CA GLN A 64 24.52 9.56 0.66
C GLN A 64 23.99 8.67 1.79
N MET A 65 23.21 7.66 1.43
CA MET A 65 22.55 6.73 2.35
C MET A 65 23.00 5.30 2.07
N LYS A 66 23.02 4.47 3.12
CA LYS A 66 23.14 3.02 2.94
C LYS A 66 21.91 2.52 2.20
N VAL A 67 22.08 1.53 1.33
CA VAL A 67 20.98 0.88 0.62
C VAL A 67 20.91 -0.58 1.07
N ILE A 68 19.75 -1.00 1.53
CA ILE A 68 19.45 -2.35 1.99
C ILE A 68 18.51 -2.99 0.99
N THR A 69 18.87 -4.17 0.49
CA THR A 69 18.01 -4.96 -0.38
C THR A 69 17.19 -5.94 0.44
N VAL A 70 15.90 -6.08 0.14
CA VAL A 70 15.02 -7.07 0.75
C VAL A 70 14.27 -7.84 -0.34
N SER A 71 13.94 -9.09 -0.07
CA SER A 71 13.30 -10.00 -1.03
C SER A 71 12.26 -10.84 -0.30
N LEU A 72 11.09 -11.03 -0.91
CA LEU A 72 10.03 -11.88 -0.33
C LEU A 72 10.41 -13.37 -0.38
N GLU A 73 11.29 -13.71 -1.31
CA GLU A 73 11.77 -15.06 -1.56
C GLU A 73 12.89 -15.47 -0.57
N GLU A 74 13.65 -14.49 -0.08
CA GLU A 74 14.84 -14.74 0.74
C GLU A 74 14.66 -14.34 2.22
N HIS A 75 13.80 -13.37 2.51
CA HIS A 75 13.65 -12.82 3.86
C HIS A 75 12.28 -13.14 4.44
N SER A 76 12.23 -13.32 5.76
CA SER A 76 10.95 -13.46 6.44
C SER A 76 10.18 -12.13 6.41
N PHE A 77 8.85 -12.22 6.52
CA PHE A 77 8.02 -11.01 6.60
C PHE A 77 8.40 -10.12 7.80
N SER A 78 8.84 -10.72 8.91
CA SER A 78 9.30 -9.98 10.09
C SER A 78 10.57 -9.19 9.78
N ASP A 79 11.54 -9.79 9.09
CA ASP A 79 12.80 -9.14 8.73
C ASP A 79 12.57 -7.98 7.76
N ILE A 80 11.67 -8.18 6.79
CA ILE A 80 11.27 -7.13 5.85
C ILE A 80 10.62 -5.95 6.59
N ILE A 81 9.70 -6.21 7.52
CA ILE A 81 9.09 -5.13 8.32
C ILE A 81 10.15 -4.45 9.18
N GLN A 82 11.07 -5.20 9.79
CA GLN A 82 12.14 -4.64 10.60
C GLN A 82 12.98 -3.65 9.79
N ALA A 83 13.39 -4.04 8.57
CA ALA A 83 14.13 -3.17 7.65
C ALA A 83 13.29 -1.95 7.21
N ILE A 84 12.02 -2.13 6.85
CA ILE A 84 11.17 -1.03 6.36
C ILE A 84 10.81 -0.05 7.48
N SER A 85 10.68 -0.52 8.72
CA SER A 85 10.16 0.27 9.85
C SER A 85 11.00 1.51 10.20
N GLY A 86 12.27 1.55 9.77
CA GLY A 86 13.21 2.66 9.94
C GLY A 86 13.72 3.27 8.64
N ALA A 87 13.28 2.80 7.47
CA ALA A 87 13.77 3.28 6.18
C ALA A 87 13.32 4.71 5.87
N SER A 88 14.20 5.51 5.27
CA SER A 88 13.86 6.85 4.77
C SER A 88 13.19 6.82 3.40
N ILE A 89 13.56 5.85 2.56
CA ILE A 89 13.02 5.66 1.21
C ILE A 89 12.78 4.17 1.00
N LEU A 90 11.63 3.81 0.45
CA LEU A 90 11.31 2.47 -0.03
C LEU A 90 11.17 2.51 -1.56
N VAL A 91 11.96 1.74 -2.28
CA VAL A 91 11.92 1.63 -3.74
C VAL A 91 11.49 0.22 -4.13
N SER A 92 10.52 0.10 -5.03
CA SER A 92 10.06 -1.20 -5.51
C SER A 92 9.37 -1.09 -6.86
N MET A 93 9.51 -2.14 -7.68
CA MET A 93 8.57 -2.40 -8.76
C MET A 93 7.14 -2.52 -8.21
N HIS A 94 6.16 -2.00 -8.95
CA HIS A 94 4.74 -2.09 -8.64
C HIS A 94 4.37 -3.53 -8.30
N GLY A 95 3.74 -3.75 -7.15
CA GLY A 95 3.32 -5.08 -6.70
C GLY A 95 2.86 -5.11 -5.26
N ALA A 96 2.18 -6.20 -4.89
CA ALA A 96 1.54 -6.38 -3.59
C ALA A 96 2.44 -6.03 -2.39
N GLN A 97 3.74 -6.32 -2.49
CA GLN A 97 4.73 -6.06 -1.44
C GLN A 97 4.83 -4.60 -1.01
N LEU A 98 4.48 -3.64 -1.88
CA LEU A 98 4.46 -2.21 -1.53
C LEU A 98 3.43 -1.87 -0.44
N VAL A 99 2.53 -2.80 -0.08
CA VAL A 99 1.65 -2.64 1.10
C VAL A 99 2.46 -2.47 2.39
N THR A 100 3.69 -2.99 2.44
CA THR A 100 4.63 -2.82 3.55
C THR A 100 5.02 -1.35 3.78
N SER A 101 4.77 -0.45 2.84
CA SER A 101 4.89 1.00 3.05
C SER A 101 4.09 1.52 4.25
N LEU A 102 3.08 0.77 4.72
CA LEU A 102 2.34 1.10 5.94
C LEU A 102 3.23 1.16 7.20
N PHE A 103 4.38 0.45 7.20
CA PHE A 103 5.33 0.40 8.31
C PHE A 103 6.39 1.52 8.28
N LEU A 104 6.54 2.23 7.16
CA LEU A 104 7.52 3.30 7.02
C LEU A 104 7.35 4.40 8.08
N PRO A 105 8.40 5.09 8.53
CA PRO A 105 8.24 6.25 9.38
C PRO A 105 7.50 7.40 8.67
N ARG A 106 6.97 8.35 9.45
CA ARG A 106 6.41 9.59 8.89
C ARG A 106 7.54 10.39 8.21
N GLY A 107 7.23 11.03 7.08
CA GLY A 107 8.17 11.77 6.25
C GLY A 107 8.98 10.89 5.28
N ALA A 108 8.87 9.56 5.38
CA ALA A 108 9.52 8.65 4.45
C ALA A 108 8.89 8.72 3.05
N VAL A 109 9.63 8.21 2.07
CA VAL A 109 9.30 8.25 0.65
C VAL A 109 8.98 6.84 0.16
N VAL A 110 7.87 6.69 -0.56
CA VAL A 110 7.57 5.50 -1.37
C VAL A 110 7.87 5.83 -2.82
N VAL A 111 8.77 5.06 -3.44
CA VAL A 111 9.13 5.16 -4.85
C VAL A 111 8.63 3.90 -5.55
N GLU A 112 7.60 4.08 -6.34
CA GLU A 112 6.92 3.00 -7.06
C GLU A 112 7.33 3.02 -8.54
N LEU A 113 7.91 1.92 -9.00
CA LEU A 113 8.39 1.77 -10.37
C LEU A 113 7.37 0.96 -11.19
N PHE A 114 6.94 1.50 -12.33
CA PHE A 114 5.96 0.89 -13.21
C PHE A 114 6.63 0.39 -14.51
N PRO A 115 6.35 -0.86 -14.94
CA PRO A 115 6.81 -1.37 -16.23
C PRO A 115 6.24 -0.57 -17.42
N TYR A 116 6.80 -0.83 -18.61
CA TYR A 116 6.34 -0.19 -19.83
C TYR A 116 4.87 -0.51 -20.12
N GLY A 117 4.16 0.50 -20.63
CA GLY A 117 2.73 0.41 -20.93
C GLY A 117 1.80 0.35 -19.72
N VAL A 118 2.31 0.38 -18.49
CA VAL A 118 1.50 0.48 -17.28
C VAL A 118 1.39 1.95 -16.87
N ASN A 119 0.16 2.49 -16.86
CA ASN A 119 -0.09 3.87 -16.47
C ASN A 119 -0.22 4.02 -14.92
N PRO A 120 0.65 4.79 -14.25
CA PRO A 120 0.59 4.99 -12.80
C PRO A 120 -0.72 5.59 -12.29
N ASP A 121 -1.46 6.34 -13.10
CA ASP A 121 -2.72 6.97 -12.69
C ASP A 121 -3.91 5.99 -12.69
N HIS A 122 -3.74 4.80 -13.26
CA HIS A 122 -4.77 3.76 -13.29
C HIS A 122 -4.63 2.73 -12.15
N TYR A 123 -3.45 2.62 -11.53
CA TYR A 123 -3.13 1.60 -10.52
C TYR A 123 -2.49 2.25 -9.30
N THR A 124 -3.30 2.96 -8.51
CA THR A 124 -2.83 3.87 -7.46
C THR A 124 -3.04 3.40 -6.01
N PRO A 125 -3.10 2.09 -5.65
CA PRO A 125 -3.41 1.72 -4.26
C PRO A 125 -2.40 2.29 -3.25
N TYR A 126 -1.11 2.36 -3.62
CA TYR A 126 -0.06 2.87 -2.74
C TYR A 126 0.02 4.39 -2.73
N LYS A 127 -0.29 5.07 -3.85
CA LYS A 127 -0.51 6.53 -3.86
C LYS A 127 -1.68 6.90 -2.94
N THR A 128 -2.78 6.16 -3.00
CA THR A 128 -3.93 6.34 -2.09
C THR A 128 -3.50 6.15 -0.65
N LEU A 129 -2.83 5.04 -0.33
CA LEU A 129 -2.29 4.78 1.01
C LEU A 129 -1.41 5.94 1.51
N ALA A 130 -0.41 6.34 0.73
CA ALA A 130 0.51 7.41 1.10
C ALA A 130 -0.18 8.77 1.31
N SER A 131 -1.26 9.01 0.55
CA SER A 131 -2.04 10.26 0.58
C SER A 131 -3.11 10.31 1.67
N LEU A 132 -3.35 9.21 2.40
CA LEU A 132 -4.33 9.23 3.50
C LEU A 132 -3.91 10.25 4.57
N PRO A 133 -4.83 11.12 5.04
CA PRO A 133 -4.52 12.08 6.10
C PRO A 133 -3.96 11.39 7.35
N GLY A 134 -2.74 11.77 7.77
CA GLY A 134 -2.05 11.17 8.93
C GLY A 134 -1.10 10.01 8.62
N MET A 135 -1.04 9.54 7.35
CA MET A 135 0.05 8.66 6.91
C MET A 135 1.36 9.42 6.81
N ASP A 136 1.32 10.66 6.33
CA ASP A 136 2.47 11.56 6.19
C ASP A 136 3.62 10.91 5.40
N LEU A 137 3.30 10.25 4.29
CA LEU A 137 4.29 9.68 3.37
C LEU A 137 4.39 10.55 2.12
N GLN A 138 5.60 10.64 1.56
CA GLN A 138 5.79 11.16 0.22
C GLN A 138 5.68 10.00 -0.77
N TYR A 139 5.12 10.26 -1.95
CA TYR A 139 4.92 9.24 -2.97
C TYR A 139 5.47 9.72 -4.30
N VAL A 140 6.28 8.88 -4.93
CA VAL A 140 6.87 9.10 -6.26
C VAL A 140 6.50 7.91 -7.12
N ALA A 141 5.89 8.17 -8.28
CA ALA A 141 5.72 7.18 -9.31
C ALA A 141 6.74 7.43 -10.41
N TRP A 142 7.45 6.38 -10.82
CA TRP A 142 8.28 6.37 -12.02
C TRP A 142 7.74 5.32 -12.98
N ARG A 143 7.71 5.64 -14.27
CA ARG A 143 7.22 4.73 -15.31
C ARG A 143 8.32 4.52 -16.35
N ASN A 144 8.55 3.28 -16.74
CA ASN A 144 9.35 3.01 -17.92
C ASN A 144 8.59 3.47 -19.17
N ILE A 145 9.16 4.44 -19.89
CA ILE A 145 8.61 4.95 -21.16
C ILE A 145 9.30 4.35 -22.39
N PHE A 146 10.37 3.58 -22.19
CA PHE A 146 11.20 2.98 -23.25
C PHE A 146 10.88 1.49 -23.37
N GLU A 147 10.35 1.07 -24.51
CA GLU A 147 9.99 -0.33 -24.75
C GLU A 147 11.24 -1.23 -24.81
N GLU A 148 12.35 -0.70 -25.31
CA GLU A 148 13.66 -1.35 -25.35
C GLU A 148 14.21 -1.69 -23.95
N ASN A 149 13.72 -1.02 -22.91
CA ASN A 149 14.07 -1.30 -21.52
C ASN A 149 13.15 -2.37 -20.87
N SER A 150 12.29 -3.02 -21.65
CA SER A 150 11.39 -4.07 -21.18
C SER A 150 11.76 -5.44 -21.75
N VAL A 151 11.76 -6.46 -20.89
CA VAL A 151 11.84 -7.86 -21.31
C VAL A 151 10.50 -8.55 -21.02
N THR A 152 9.91 -9.13 -22.05
CA THR A 152 8.60 -9.81 -21.99
C THR A 152 8.74 -11.32 -22.15
N PHE A 153 7.76 -12.07 -21.66
CA PHE A 153 7.80 -13.54 -21.66
C PHE A 153 6.48 -14.14 -22.19
N PRO A 154 6.19 -14.02 -23.49
CA PRO A 154 4.90 -14.44 -24.06
C PRO A 154 4.60 -15.94 -23.91
N GLU A 155 5.64 -16.77 -23.73
CA GLU A 155 5.54 -18.23 -23.59
C GLU A 155 5.27 -18.72 -22.16
N ARG A 156 5.28 -17.83 -21.15
CA ARG A 156 4.96 -18.23 -19.77
C ARG A 156 3.50 -18.63 -19.61
N SER A 157 3.12 -19.12 -18.42
CA SER A 157 1.70 -19.29 -18.11
C SER A 157 0.97 -17.94 -18.12
N TRP A 158 -0.34 -17.96 -18.36
CA TRP A 158 -1.15 -16.75 -18.39
C TRP A 158 -1.11 -15.97 -17.07
N GLU A 159 -0.96 -16.67 -15.94
CA GLU A 159 -0.83 -16.10 -14.59
C GLU A 159 0.46 -15.30 -14.40
N GLN A 160 1.45 -15.54 -15.24
CA GLN A 160 2.75 -14.87 -15.29
C GLN A 160 2.90 -13.96 -16.52
N GLY A 161 1.79 -13.62 -17.18
CA GLY A 161 1.77 -12.68 -18.30
C GLY A 161 2.01 -13.30 -19.68
N GLY A 162 2.08 -14.63 -19.79
CA GLY A 162 2.19 -15.26 -21.09
C GLY A 162 0.89 -15.18 -21.90
N ILE A 163 1.05 -15.02 -23.21
CA ILE A 163 -0.05 -14.79 -24.16
C ILE A 163 -0.14 -15.87 -25.25
N ALA A 164 0.75 -16.87 -25.23
CA ALA A 164 0.77 -17.96 -26.22
C ALA A 164 -0.54 -18.74 -26.34
N HIS A 165 -1.36 -18.76 -25.27
CA HIS A 165 -2.69 -19.38 -25.22
C HIS A 165 -3.78 -18.61 -25.99
N LEU A 166 -3.53 -17.36 -26.39
CA LEU A 166 -4.48 -16.51 -27.12
C LEU A 166 -4.38 -16.73 -28.63
N GLU A 167 -5.39 -16.30 -29.39
CA GLU A 167 -5.29 -16.26 -30.85
C GLU A 167 -4.15 -15.34 -31.31
N LYS A 168 -3.45 -15.70 -32.39
CA LYS A 168 -2.32 -14.93 -32.93
C LYS A 168 -2.63 -13.45 -33.14
N LYS A 169 -3.85 -13.15 -33.64
CA LYS A 169 -4.31 -11.78 -33.84
C LYS A 169 -4.33 -10.97 -32.54
N GLU A 170 -4.77 -11.59 -31.45
CA GLU A 170 -4.81 -10.94 -30.13
C GLU A 170 -3.41 -10.79 -29.54
N GLN A 171 -2.55 -11.79 -29.72
CA GLN A 171 -1.14 -11.69 -29.32
C GLN A 171 -0.45 -10.50 -30.01
N GLU A 172 -0.61 -10.37 -31.33
CA GLU A 172 -0.09 -9.23 -32.10
C GLU A 172 -0.65 -7.89 -31.64
N ARG A 173 -1.95 -7.84 -31.30
CA ARG A 173 -2.58 -6.62 -30.78
C ARG A 173 -1.95 -6.22 -29.44
N ILE A 174 -1.78 -7.16 -28.52
CA ILE A 174 -1.17 -6.94 -27.20
C ILE A 174 0.28 -6.47 -27.34
N MET A 175 1.07 -7.13 -28.18
CA MET A 175 2.48 -6.78 -28.41
C MET A 175 2.64 -5.38 -29.01
N LYS A 176 1.74 -4.96 -29.92
CA LYS A 176 1.76 -3.62 -30.53
C LYS A 176 1.20 -2.52 -29.62
N SER A 177 0.50 -2.86 -28.54
CA SER A 177 -0.11 -1.87 -27.65
C SER A 177 0.94 -1.09 -26.84
N LYS A 178 0.79 0.23 -26.76
CA LYS A 178 1.74 1.10 -26.01
C LYS A 178 1.33 1.36 -24.57
N GLU A 179 0.07 1.16 -24.24
CA GLU A 179 -0.48 1.41 -22.92
C GLU A 179 -1.71 0.56 -22.67
N VAL A 180 -1.78 -0.07 -21.50
CA VAL A 180 -2.91 -0.89 -21.10
C VAL A 180 -4.15 0.01 -20.87
N PRO A 181 -5.25 -0.21 -21.59
CA PRO A 181 -6.50 0.49 -21.33
C PRO A 181 -7.06 0.18 -19.94
N ARG A 182 -7.94 1.05 -19.44
CA ARG A 182 -8.71 0.76 -18.22
C ARG A 182 -9.50 -0.53 -18.41
N HIS A 183 -9.43 -1.41 -17.42
CA HIS A 183 -10.05 -2.72 -17.45
C HIS A 183 -10.47 -3.14 -16.03
N LEU A 184 -11.35 -4.13 -15.93
CA LEU A 184 -11.65 -4.78 -14.66
C LEU A 184 -10.51 -5.71 -14.27
N CYS A 185 -10.04 -5.58 -13.04
CA CYS A 185 -8.82 -6.21 -12.57
C CYS A 185 -8.74 -7.71 -12.84
N CYS A 186 -7.46 -8.10 -12.97
CA CYS A 186 -6.84 -9.33 -12.48
C CYS A 186 -6.75 -10.46 -13.50
N ARG A 187 -7.50 -10.38 -14.59
CA ARG A 187 -7.48 -11.40 -15.65
C ARG A 187 -7.37 -10.86 -17.07
N ASN A 188 -7.18 -9.56 -17.23
CA ASN A 188 -6.96 -8.97 -18.54
C ASN A 188 -5.58 -9.43 -19.07
N PRO A 189 -5.49 -10.08 -20.25
CA PRO A 189 -4.21 -10.62 -20.73
C PRO A 189 -3.18 -9.55 -21.09
N GLU A 190 -3.62 -8.41 -21.63
CA GLU A 190 -2.74 -7.28 -21.95
C GLU A 190 -2.11 -6.67 -20.69
N TRP A 191 -2.92 -6.53 -19.63
CA TRP A 191 -2.45 -6.14 -18.31
C TRP A 191 -1.40 -7.10 -17.77
N LEU A 192 -1.68 -8.41 -17.78
CA LEU A 192 -0.76 -9.42 -17.26
C LEU A 192 0.54 -9.41 -18.06
N PHE A 193 0.46 -9.29 -19.39
CA PHE A 193 1.62 -9.19 -20.28
C PHE A 193 2.49 -7.96 -19.99
N ARG A 194 1.89 -6.80 -19.70
CA ARG A 194 2.61 -5.54 -19.42
C ARG A 194 3.11 -5.46 -17.98
N ILE A 195 2.36 -5.95 -17.01
CA ILE A 195 2.75 -5.84 -15.60
C ILE A 195 3.84 -6.82 -15.20
N TYR A 196 3.94 -8.00 -15.83
CA TYR A 196 4.96 -9.01 -15.48
C TYR A 196 6.28 -8.88 -16.23
N GLN A 197 6.48 -7.79 -16.97
CA GLN A 197 7.73 -7.51 -17.65
C GLN A 197 8.85 -7.24 -16.66
N ASP A 198 10.05 -7.72 -17.01
CA ASP A 198 11.26 -7.27 -16.34
C ASP A 198 11.68 -5.93 -16.95
N THR A 199 12.24 -5.04 -16.13
CA THR A 199 12.45 -3.64 -16.49
C THR A 199 13.89 -3.22 -16.21
N LYS A 200 14.56 -2.65 -17.21
CA LYS A 200 15.76 -1.85 -17.00
C LYS A 200 15.33 -0.44 -16.62
N VAL A 201 15.75 0.02 -15.45
CA VAL A 201 15.38 1.35 -14.95
C VAL A 201 16.30 2.39 -15.58
N ASP A 202 15.71 3.39 -16.23
CA ASP A 202 16.45 4.57 -16.67
C ASP A 202 16.72 5.46 -15.45
N LEU A 203 17.96 5.43 -14.97
CA LEU A 203 18.36 6.04 -13.71
C LEU A 203 18.27 7.57 -13.75
N SER A 204 18.58 8.17 -14.90
CA SER A 204 18.50 9.62 -15.10
C SER A 204 17.06 10.14 -14.94
N SER A 205 16.09 9.50 -15.59
CA SER A 205 14.68 9.87 -15.46
C SER A 205 14.12 9.54 -14.07
N LEU A 206 14.57 8.46 -13.42
CA LEU A 206 14.21 8.17 -12.04
C LEU A 206 14.68 9.27 -11.08
N LEU A 207 15.94 9.69 -11.18
CA LEU A 207 16.48 10.78 -10.37
C LEU A 207 15.74 12.10 -10.64
N ALA A 208 15.38 12.38 -11.89
CA ALA A 208 14.57 13.54 -12.22
C ALA A 208 13.19 13.51 -11.55
N ALA A 209 12.50 12.36 -11.58
CA ALA A 209 11.21 12.18 -10.91
C ALA A 209 11.30 12.35 -9.39
N LEU A 210 12.38 11.83 -8.78
CA LEU A 210 12.66 12.01 -7.35
C LEU A 210 12.87 13.48 -7.01
N ARG A 211 13.77 14.18 -7.72
CA ARG A 211 14.07 15.60 -7.47
C ARG A 211 12.86 16.50 -7.65
N GLN A 212 11.98 16.20 -8.61
CA GLN A 212 10.76 16.97 -8.86
C GLN A 212 9.71 16.80 -7.75
N THR A 213 9.62 15.61 -7.16
CA THR A 213 8.52 15.24 -6.27
C THR A 213 8.88 15.36 -4.79
N LEU A 214 10.15 15.13 -4.45
CA LEU A 214 10.62 15.17 -3.07
C LEU A 214 10.58 16.58 -2.51
N LYS A 215 9.79 16.76 -1.47
CA LYS A 215 9.76 17.98 -0.67
C LYS A 215 10.83 17.89 0.42
N PRO A 216 11.46 19.02 0.80
CA PRO A 216 12.37 19.05 1.94
C PRO A 216 11.65 18.51 3.18
N LYS A 217 12.37 17.74 4.00
CA LYS A 217 11.84 17.16 5.24
C LYS A 217 11.33 18.28 6.14
N SER A 218 10.03 18.55 6.10
CA SER A 218 9.41 19.45 7.06
C SER A 218 9.49 18.79 8.44
N ASN A 219 9.71 19.57 9.50
CA ASN A 219 9.61 19.09 10.88
C ASN A 219 8.15 18.67 11.15
N LEU A 220 7.80 17.47 10.72
CA LEU A 220 6.54 16.81 11.02
C LEU A 220 6.52 16.63 12.54
N LYS A 221 5.87 17.56 13.23
CA LYS A 221 5.62 17.43 14.67
C LYS A 221 4.99 16.06 14.89
N ARG A 222 5.49 15.32 15.89
CA ARG A 222 4.82 14.13 16.42
C ARG A 222 3.43 14.55 16.89
N THR A 223 2.45 14.60 15.99
CA THR A 223 1.04 14.70 16.32
C THR A 223 0.70 13.42 17.06
N LYS A 224 0.38 13.56 18.35
CA LYS A 224 -0.24 12.48 19.13
C LYS A 224 -1.44 12.00 18.31
N PRO A 225 -1.54 10.71 17.99
CA PRO A 225 -2.70 10.20 17.28
C PRO A 225 -3.92 10.41 18.18
N ALA A 226 -4.77 11.38 17.85
CA ALA A 226 -6.14 11.41 18.33
C ALA A 226 -6.87 10.34 17.53
N SER A 227 -6.84 9.12 18.05
CA SER A 227 -7.58 8.01 17.47
C SER A 227 -8.99 8.01 18.05
N THR A 228 -9.95 8.44 17.24
CA THR A 228 -11.35 8.16 17.47
C THR A 228 -11.68 6.84 16.78
N VAL A 229 -11.28 5.72 17.40
CA VAL A 229 -11.88 4.43 17.03
C VAL A 229 -13.37 4.53 17.34
N HIS A 230 -14.22 4.37 16.33
CA HIS A 230 -15.66 4.40 16.53
C HIS A 230 -16.16 3.06 17.07
N PRO A 231 -17.22 3.07 17.88
CA PRO A 231 -17.90 1.85 18.29
C PRO A 231 -18.38 1.06 17.07
N GLY A 232 -18.18 -0.26 17.12
CA GLY A 232 -18.54 -1.17 16.05
C GLY A 232 -20.05 -1.21 15.85
N LYS A 233 -20.49 -1.53 14.63
CA LYS A 233 -21.92 -1.69 14.34
C LYS A 233 -22.53 -2.74 15.27
N VAL A 234 -23.64 -2.39 15.93
CA VAL A 234 -24.48 -3.33 16.68
C VAL A 234 -24.96 -4.47 15.81
N ARG A 235 -24.99 -5.68 16.37
CA ARG A 235 -25.44 -6.91 15.70
C ARG A 235 -26.62 -7.49 16.46
N GLU A 236 -27.49 -8.20 15.73
CA GLU A 236 -28.69 -8.86 16.28
C GLU A 236 -29.56 -7.92 17.15
N PRO A 237 -30.02 -6.77 16.62
CA PRO A 237 -30.92 -5.92 17.36
C PRO A 237 -32.25 -6.65 17.59
N LYS A 238 -32.70 -6.68 18.84
CA LYS A 238 -33.99 -7.21 19.27
C LYS A 238 -34.81 -6.06 19.84
N CYS A 239 -36.05 -5.96 19.40
CA CYS A 239 -37.05 -5.03 19.94
C CYS A 239 -38.19 -5.85 20.54
N GLN A 240 -38.52 -5.60 21.80
CA GLN A 240 -39.64 -6.23 22.48
C GLN A 240 -40.55 -5.14 23.03
N THR A 241 -41.81 -5.17 22.64
CA THR A 241 -42.84 -4.26 23.14
C THR A 241 -43.76 -5.03 24.07
N SER A 242 -44.05 -4.47 25.25
CA SER A 242 -45.07 -4.99 26.15
C SER A 242 -45.95 -3.86 26.65
N VAL A 243 -47.24 -4.13 26.75
CA VAL A 243 -48.22 -3.21 27.34
C VAL A 243 -48.35 -3.58 28.81
N GLN A 244 -47.99 -2.66 29.71
CA GLN A 244 -48.00 -2.94 31.14
C GLN A 244 -49.33 -2.54 31.80
N THR A 245 -49.97 -1.48 31.30
CA THR A 245 -51.29 -1.01 31.74
C THR A 245 -52.05 -0.41 30.56
N THR A 246 -53.29 0.06 30.76
CA THR A 246 -54.08 0.79 29.75
C THR A 246 -53.44 2.13 29.34
N SER A 247 -52.43 2.62 30.07
CA SER A 247 -51.75 3.90 29.83
C SER A 247 -50.22 3.81 29.71
N GLU A 248 -49.61 2.63 29.89
CA GLU A 248 -48.15 2.47 29.80
C GLU A 248 -47.75 1.33 28.85
N ALA A 249 -46.93 1.70 27.85
CA ALA A 249 -46.25 0.77 26.96
C ALA A 249 -44.74 0.81 27.25
N LYS A 250 -44.12 -0.37 27.36
CA LYS A 250 -42.67 -0.54 27.51
C LYS A 250 -42.09 -1.08 26.22
N MET A 251 -41.05 -0.44 25.73
CA MET A 251 -40.23 -0.95 24.64
C MET A 251 -38.82 -1.23 25.15
N THR A 252 -38.35 -2.45 24.97
CA THR A 252 -37.00 -2.90 25.33
C THR A 252 -36.23 -3.17 24.05
N VAL A 253 -35.13 -2.43 23.86
CA VAL A 253 -34.20 -2.63 22.75
C VAL A 253 -32.92 -3.25 23.31
N SER A 254 -32.44 -4.32 22.68
CA SER A 254 -31.19 -5.00 23.05
C SER A 254 -30.42 -5.43 21.81
N TRP A 255 -29.12 -5.64 21.94
CA TRP A 255 -28.24 -6.09 20.86
C TRP A 255 -27.01 -6.79 21.43
N LEU A 256 -26.27 -7.50 20.58
CA LEU A 256 -24.97 -8.05 20.96
C LEU A 256 -23.95 -6.93 21.14
N ILE A 257 -23.23 -6.98 22.28
CA ILE A 257 -22.16 -6.04 22.63
C ILE A 257 -21.16 -5.95 21.48
N PRO A 258 -20.94 -4.75 20.88
CA PRO A 258 -19.98 -4.60 19.80
C PRO A 258 -18.56 -5.02 20.20
N TRP A 259 -17.95 -5.84 19.35
CA TRP A 259 -16.70 -6.55 19.61
C TRP A 259 -15.52 -5.64 19.98
N ASN A 260 -15.52 -4.39 19.51
CA ASN A 260 -14.44 -3.45 19.69
C ASN A 260 -14.61 -2.52 20.89
N LEU A 261 -15.73 -2.60 21.63
CA LEU A 261 -15.99 -1.74 22.80
C LEU A 261 -14.86 -1.80 23.84
N LYS A 262 -14.33 -2.99 24.10
CA LYS A 262 -13.22 -3.21 25.04
C LYS A 262 -11.90 -2.53 24.64
N TYR A 263 -11.78 -2.09 23.39
CA TYR A 263 -10.60 -1.40 22.88
C TYR A 263 -10.80 0.13 22.84
N LEU A 264 -12.01 0.63 23.14
CA LEU A 264 -12.29 2.05 23.21
C LEU A 264 -11.89 2.61 24.58
N LYS A 265 -11.07 3.67 24.60
CA LYS A 265 -10.73 4.41 25.81
C LYS A 265 -11.68 5.61 25.99
N VAL A 266 -12.96 5.34 26.19
CA VAL A 266 -14.01 6.36 26.34
C VAL A 266 -14.86 6.08 27.57
N ARG A 267 -15.42 7.12 28.20
CA ARG A 267 -16.32 6.95 29.36
C ARG A 267 -17.66 6.37 28.95
N ASP A 268 -18.23 6.91 27.89
CA ASP A 268 -19.56 6.55 27.39
C ASP A 268 -19.53 6.29 25.89
N VAL A 269 -20.40 5.39 25.46
CA VAL A 269 -20.62 5.08 24.05
C VAL A 269 -22.10 5.19 23.74
N THR A 270 -22.44 6.04 22.76
CA THR A 270 -23.81 6.29 22.34
C THR A 270 -24.08 5.63 20.99
N TYR A 271 -25.24 4.98 20.87
CA TYR A 271 -25.78 4.49 19.60
C TYR A 271 -27.10 5.18 19.34
N GLU A 272 -27.30 5.66 18.12
CA GLU A 272 -28.59 6.18 17.68
C GLU A 272 -29.48 5.02 17.20
N VAL A 273 -30.71 4.96 17.74
CA VAL A 273 -31.69 3.92 17.42
C VAL A 273 -32.86 4.58 16.70
N TRP A 274 -33.07 4.20 15.45
CA TRP A 274 -34.21 4.63 14.64
C TRP A 274 -35.32 3.60 14.78
N ILE A 275 -36.48 4.02 15.29
CA ILE A 275 -37.67 3.18 15.45
C ILE A 275 -38.64 3.60 14.35
N GLN A 276 -39.08 2.64 13.55
CA GLN A 276 -40.05 2.81 12.46
C GLN A 276 -41.26 1.93 12.71
#